data_AF-G0PCU3-F1
#
_entry.id   AF-G0PCU3-F1
#
_cell.length_a   1.000
_cell.length_b   1.000
_cell.length_c   1.000
_cell.angle_alpha   90.00
_cell.angle_beta   90.00
_cell.angle_gamma   90.00
#
_symmetry.space_group_name_H-M   'P 1'
#
loop_
_entity.id
_entity.type
_entity.pdbx_description
1 polymer ?
#
loop_
_entity_poly.entity_id
_entity_poly.type
_entity_poly.pdbx_seq_one_letter_code
_entity_poly.pdbx_strand_id
1 'polypeptide(L)'
;MTAQFFKEILTEPALKDFEILRLENGEIDAECLDLVMEMAQNNRVLHIKGTDIPIDYYHENAFKFHDIYYDDARWVRIEHLLTLKDSYSVNLVRDHLIHRDVNTFIKYWIDSDHDMVQILSFKAIVSFQTERFFDGIVVLKGRRQATYLVAANPTKQRKRPILSITCYDGMFRLKSWNKDETFRVWGNLIVSWASEYKVLMLLNEKKELEGKLREIQKLLDTSQDQNMVKKKNEIAGELLNVSQEVASLNLVVREGMTAEFFKEILTEPALKDFESLRLDDGKIDEECLDLVMEMAQSNRVLHIKGTMIPFNYYHKNAFKFQDSFYDDAGWVRIEHLLTLKDSYSVSLGWNDLIHSEVNTFIKFWIDSDHDMVQSLSFKAAILFITELLFDGIVVLKARREAKYFVMANPTKQRKRPILSITCYDGFFRLKSWNKDIVESYASEYKVLMMLNKKKELEGKLEEIQKLLETSPDQNVVKKKNVIVGELQNVSQEVSSLNLVLREGVYSYE
;
A
#
# COMPACT_ATOMS: atom_id res chain seq x y z
N MET A 1 -38.47 12.35 34.11
CA MET A 1 -38.49 13.69 34.75
C MET A 1 -39.50 14.53 33.98
N THR A 2 -40.33 15.37 34.61
CA THR A 2 -41.26 16.24 33.86
C THR A 2 -40.56 17.50 33.38
N ALA A 3 -40.89 18.03 32.19
CA ALA A 3 -40.33 19.28 31.67
C ALA A 3 -40.42 20.46 32.65
N GLN A 4 -41.52 20.55 33.41
CA GLN A 4 -41.70 21.58 34.42
C GLN A 4 -40.65 21.50 35.55
N PHE A 5 -40.44 20.32 36.12
CA PHE A 5 -39.41 20.11 37.15
C PHE A 5 -37.98 20.31 36.61
N PHE A 6 -37.72 19.92 35.36
CA PHE A 6 -36.43 20.15 34.73
C PHE A 6 -36.17 21.64 34.50
N LYS A 7 -37.20 22.39 34.09
CA LYS A 7 -37.17 23.85 33.98
C LYS A 7 -36.92 24.52 35.33
N GLU A 8 -37.55 24.05 36.40
CA GLU A 8 -37.31 24.52 37.76
C GLU A 8 -35.85 24.34 38.17
N ILE A 9 -35.24 23.17 37.88
CA ILE A 9 -33.81 22.93 38.14
C ILE A 9 -32.92 23.89 37.34
N LEU A 10 -33.16 24.05 36.03
CA LEU A 10 -32.31 24.86 35.15
C LEU A 10 -32.46 26.37 35.40
N THR A 11 -33.58 26.81 35.97
CA THR A 11 -33.85 28.22 36.29
C THR A 11 -33.56 28.60 37.74
N GLU A 12 -33.29 27.61 38.60
CA GLU A 12 -32.89 27.82 39.99
C GLU A 12 -31.62 28.70 40.06
N PRO A 13 -31.67 29.89 40.69
CA PRO A 13 -30.54 30.80 40.76
C PRO A 13 -29.25 30.16 41.30
N ALA A 14 -29.35 29.22 42.24
CA ALA A 14 -28.19 28.49 42.77
C ALA A 14 -27.52 27.54 41.76
N LEU A 15 -28.24 27.13 40.71
CA LEU A 15 -27.78 26.18 39.70
C LEU A 15 -27.53 26.82 38.32
N LYS A 16 -27.95 28.07 38.12
CA LYS A 16 -27.89 28.80 36.84
C LYS A 16 -26.47 28.91 36.25
N ASP A 17 -25.45 28.94 37.10
CA ASP A 17 -24.04 29.15 36.72
C ASP A 17 -23.22 27.84 36.68
N PHE A 18 -23.87 26.71 36.37
CA PHE A 18 -23.16 25.44 36.23
C PHE A 18 -22.09 25.48 35.11
N GLU A 19 -20.98 24.77 35.34
CA GLU A 19 -19.92 24.58 34.34
C GLU A 19 -20.16 23.32 33.48
N ILE A 20 -20.73 22.27 34.08
CA ILE A 20 -20.90 20.95 33.44
C ILE A 20 -22.33 20.47 33.65
N LEU A 21 -23.03 20.18 32.56
CA LEU A 21 -24.29 19.47 32.56
C LEU A 21 -24.09 18.07 31.98
N ARG A 22 -24.52 17.05 32.73
CA ARG A 22 -24.53 15.66 32.28
C ARG A 22 -25.93 15.10 32.38
N LEU A 23 -26.45 14.62 31.26
CA LEU A 23 -27.70 13.87 31.17
C LEU A 23 -27.32 12.41 30.95
N GLU A 24 -27.68 11.56 31.89
CA GLU A 24 -27.29 10.15 31.88
C GLU A 24 -28.51 9.24 32.03
N ASN A 25 -28.72 8.39 31.03
CA ASN A 25 -29.78 7.37 30.95
C ASN A 25 -31.21 7.95 30.86
N GLY A 26 -32.11 7.24 30.18
CA GLY A 26 -33.54 7.57 30.09
C GLY A 26 -33.94 8.36 28.85
N GLU A 27 -35.09 9.02 28.89
CA GLU A 27 -35.65 9.78 27.76
C GLU A 27 -35.72 11.28 28.11
N ILE A 28 -35.43 12.12 27.12
CA ILE A 28 -35.62 13.57 27.19
C ILE A 28 -36.50 14.02 26.03
N ASP A 29 -37.56 14.76 26.33
CA ASP A 29 -38.39 15.35 25.28
C ASP A 29 -37.73 16.61 24.67
N ALA A 30 -38.24 17.05 23.52
CA ALA A 30 -37.70 18.19 22.81
C ALA A 30 -37.80 19.49 23.62
N GLU A 31 -38.87 19.69 24.41
CA GLU A 31 -39.05 20.90 25.22
C GLU A 31 -37.98 21.00 26.32
N CYS A 32 -37.68 19.90 27.01
CA CYS A 32 -36.57 19.83 27.95
C CYS A 32 -35.22 20.11 27.27
N LEU A 33 -35.02 19.55 26.08
CA LEU A 33 -33.77 19.69 25.36
C LEU A 33 -33.57 21.13 24.89
N ASP A 34 -34.61 21.82 24.43
CA ASP A 34 -34.57 23.24 24.07
C ASP A 34 -34.12 24.10 25.26
N LEU A 35 -34.64 23.83 26.46
CA LEU A 35 -34.19 24.53 27.68
C LEU A 35 -32.68 24.33 27.95
N VAL A 36 -32.15 23.15 27.66
CA VAL A 36 -30.71 22.87 27.77
C VAL A 36 -29.92 23.62 26.71
N MET A 37 -30.40 23.62 25.47
CA MET A 37 -29.72 24.27 24.36
C MET A 37 -29.73 25.80 24.48
N GLU A 38 -30.78 26.41 25.03
CA GLU A 38 -30.84 27.84 25.37
C GLU A 38 -29.81 28.25 26.43
N MET A 39 -29.29 27.29 27.19
CA MET A 39 -28.26 27.51 28.19
C MET A 39 -26.83 27.38 27.63
N ALA A 40 -26.67 27.23 26.32
CA ALA A 40 -25.37 27.06 25.68
C ALA A 40 -24.46 28.28 25.83
N GLN A 41 -23.24 28.03 26.29
CA GLN A 41 -22.18 29.01 26.40
C GLN A 41 -20.82 28.36 26.11
N ASN A 42 -19.88 29.12 25.56
CA ASN A 42 -18.57 28.62 25.12
C ASN A 42 -17.61 28.20 26.24
N ASN A 43 -18.02 28.33 27.50
CA ASN A 43 -17.34 27.86 28.70
C ASN A 43 -18.06 26.69 29.38
N ARG A 44 -19.20 26.23 28.86
CA ARG A 44 -20.00 25.14 29.44
C ARG A 44 -19.75 23.81 28.74
N VAL A 45 -19.87 22.73 29.49
CA VAL A 45 -19.76 21.35 29.01
C VAL A 45 -21.13 20.69 28.98
N LEU A 46 -21.47 20.04 27.87
CA LEU A 46 -22.70 19.27 27.72
C LEU A 46 -22.38 17.84 27.32
N HIS A 47 -22.69 16.90 28.21
CA HIS A 47 -22.61 15.47 27.93
C HIS A 47 -24.00 14.83 28.03
N ILE A 48 -24.41 14.12 26.98
CA ILE A 48 -25.65 13.34 26.94
C ILE A 48 -25.27 11.88 26.66
N LYS A 49 -25.51 10.98 27.62
CA LYS A 49 -25.04 9.59 27.61
C LYS A 49 -26.18 8.62 27.91
N GLY A 50 -26.42 7.65 27.03
CA GLY A 50 -27.52 6.69 27.21
C GLY A 50 -28.91 7.33 27.31
N THR A 51 -29.05 8.60 26.91
CA THR A 51 -30.33 9.31 26.88
C THR A 51 -30.81 9.40 25.44
N ASP A 52 -32.04 8.98 25.18
CA ASP A 52 -32.62 9.01 23.84
C ASP A 52 -33.04 10.44 23.46
N ILE A 53 -32.52 10.92 22.33
CA ILE A 53 -32.86 12.23 21.74
C ILE A 53 -33.77 11.98 20.52
N PRO A 54 -34.83 12.79 20.30
CA PRO A 54 -35.66 12.67 19.12
C PRO A 54 -34.83 12.74 17.83
N ILE A 55 -35.06 11.79 16.90
CA ILE A 55 -34.22 11.61 15.71
C ILE A 55 -34.28 12.79 14.73
N ASP A 56 -35.37 13.53 14.75
CA ASP A 56 -35.64 14.73 13.94
C ASP A 56 -35.39 16.03 14.70
N TYR A 57 -34.82 15.96 15.91
CA TYR A 57 -34.48 17.13 16.70
C TYR A 57 -33.49 18.05 15.97
N TYR A 58 -33.68 19.35 16.13
CA TYR A 58 -32.82 20.37 15.58
C TYR A 58 -32.81 21.57 16.51
N HIS A 59 -31.61 22.08 16.80
CA HIS A 59 -31.46 23.31 17.57
C HIS A 59 -30.18 24.05 17.15
N GLU A 60 -30.28 25.37 16.93
CA GLU A 60 -29.15 26.18 16.47
C GLU A 60 -28.01 26.29 17.51
N ASN A 61 -28.33 26.09 18.79
CA ASN A 61 -27.38 26.14 19.90
C ASN A 61 -26.72 24.79 20.23
N ALA A 62 -27.07 23.71 19.50
CA ALA A 62 -26.61 22.35 19.77
C ALA A 62 -25.09 22.18 19.84
N PHE A 63 -24.32 23.06 19.20
CA PHE A 63 -22.86 23.02 19.16
C PHE A 63 -22.20 24.31 19.69
N LYS A 64 -22.90 25.10 20.51
CA LYS A 64 -22.38 26.34 21.12
C LYS A 64 -21.74 26.12 22.51
N PHE A 65 -21.46 24.87 22.88
CA PHE A 65 -20.78 24.48 24.13
C PHE A 65 -19.26 24.32 23.92
N HIS A 66 -18.50 24.37 25.03
CA HIS A 66 -17.05 24.18 25.05
C HIS A 66 -16.67 22.73 24.75
N ASP A 67 -17.27 21.77 25.45
CA ASP A 67 -17.05 20.34 25.28
C ASP A 67 -18.40 19.64 25.17
N ILE A 68 -18.53 18.82 24.13
CA ILE A 68 -19.77 18.21 23.68
C ILE A 68 -19.56 16.70 23.57
N TYR A 69 -20.44 15.95 24.21
CA TYR A 69 -20.49 14.50 24.08
C TYR A 69 -21.93 14.06 23.84
N TYR A 70 -22.18 13.47 22.67
CA TYR A 70 -23.46 12.85 22.32
C TYR A 70 -23.24 11.37 22.05
N ASP A 71 -23.76 10.54 22.95
CA ASP A 71 -23.75 9.08 22.79
C ASP A 71 -24.69 8.67 21.64
N ASP A 72 -25.91 9.19 21.61
CA ASP A 72 -26.78 9.13 20.44
C ASP A 72 -26.74 10.46 19.68
N ALA A 73 -25.98 10.47 18.59
CA ALA A 73 -25.80 11.60 17.69
C ALA A 73 -26.52 11.40 16.35
N ARG A 74 -27.45 10.45 16.23
CA ARG A 74 -28.12 10.13 14.96
C ARG A 74 -29.01 11.25 14.42
N TRP A 75 -29.41 12.18 15.29
CA TRP A 75 -30.14 13.40 14.98
C TRP A 75 -29.22 14.53 14.49
N VAL A 76 -27.91 14.43 14.74
CA VAL A 76 -26.93 15.42 14.30
C VAL A 76 -26.84 15.39 12.78
N ARG A 77 -26.76 16.59 12.20
CA ARG A 77 -26.67 16.83 10.76
C ARG A 77 -25.45 17.68 10.46
N ILE A 78 -25.00 17.68 9.21
CA ILE A 78 -23.82 18.45 8.80
C ILE A 78 -23.96 19.94 9.13
N GLU A 79 -25.15 20.51 8.98
CA GLU A 79 -25.44 21.93 9.25
C GLU A 79 -25.09 22.31 10.69
N HIS A 80 -25.32 21.40 11.65
CA HIS A 80 -24.95 21.63 13.05
C HIS A 80 -23.42 21.68 13.25
N LEU A 81 -22.66 20.86 12.51
CA LEU A 81 -21.19 20.89 12.58
C LEU A 81 -20.63 22.18 11.96
N LEU A 82 -21.31 22.75 10.97
CA LEU A 82 -20.91 24.00 10.34
C LEU A 82 -21.08 25.22 11.28
N THR A 83 -21.86 25.11 12.37
CA THR A 83 -22.01 26.18 13.36
C THR A 83 -20.92 26.19 14.44
N LEU A 84 -19.99 25.22 14.42
CA LEU A 84 -18.92 25.10 15.42
C LEU A 84 -18.02 26.33 15.43
N LYS A 85 -17.80 26.87 16.63
CA LYS A 85 -16.96 28.05 16.84
C LYS A 85 -16.24 27.97 18.17
N ASP A 86 -14.92 27.90 18.12
CA ASP A 86 -13.99 27.84 19.25
C ASP A 86 -14.29 26.70 20.25
N SER A 87 -14.95 25.63 19.82
CA SER A 87 -15.22 24.47 20.67
C SER A 87 -13.92 23.69 20.95
N TYR A 88 -13.76 23.21 22.17
CA TYR A 88 -12.63 22.37 22.54
C TYR A 88 -12.78 20.96 21.97
N SER A 89 -13.89 20.30 22.29
CA SER A 89 -14.07 18.88 21.99
C SER A 89 -15.51 18.58 21.61
N VAL A 90 -15.68 17.74 20.60
CA VAL A 90 -16.96 17.22 20.13
C VAL A 90 -16.80 15.73 19.89
N ASN A 91 -17.62 14.92 20.56
CA ASN A 91 -17.61 13.47 20.43
C ASN A 91 -19.02 12.99 20.08
N LEU A 92 -19.14 12.36 18.91
CA LEU A 92 -20.37 11.77 18.40
C LEU A 92 -20.15 10.25 18.34
N VAL A 93 -20.88 9.46 19.13
CA VAL A 93 -20.61 8.02 19.20
C VAL A 93 -21.42 7.25 18.15
N ARG A 94 -22.73 7.48 18.13
CA ARG A 94 -23.65 6.89 17.16
C ARG A 94 -24.19 7.99 16.26
N ASP A 95 -23.56 8.21 15.12
CA ASP A 95 -23.96 9.23 14.15
C ASP A 95 -24.35 8.63 12.79
N HIS A 96 -24.89 9.44 11.89
CA HIS A 96 -25.22 9.06 10.51
C HIS A 96 -24.35 9.77 9.47
N LEU A 97 -23.19 10.29 9.87
CA LEU A 97 -22.33 11.05 8.96
C LEU A 97 -21.73 10.13 7.90
N ILE A 98 -21.86 10.53 6.65
CA ILE A 98 -21.25 9.85 5.50
C ILE A 98 -20.02 10.60 5.01
N HIS A 99 -19.22 9.98 4.13
CA HIS A 99 -18.00 10.62 3.58
C HIS A 99 -18.24 12.01 2.98
N ARG A 100 -19.41 12.22 2.37
CA ARG A 100 -19.80 13.51 1.80
C ARG A 100 -19.92 14.60 2.87
N ASP A 101 -20.53 14.29 4.00
CA ASP A 101 -20.71 15.26 5.09
C ASP A 101 -19.36 15.68 5.66
N VAL A 102 -18.46 14.72 5.85
CA VAL A 102 -17.11 15.00 6.36
C VAL A 102 -16.29 15.81 5.36
N ASN A 103 -16.37 15.47 4.07
CA ASN A 103 -15.73 16.26 3.01
C ASN A 103 -16.24 17.71 3.00
N THR A 104 -17.56 17.91 3.13
CA THR A 104 -18.19 19.22 3.25
C THR A 104 -17.70 19.96 4.50
N PHE A 105 -17.64 19.29 5.65
CA PHE A 105 -17.10 19.87 6.88
C PHE A 105 -15.65 20.34 6.71
N ILE A 106 -14.78 19.49 6.13
CA ILE A 106 -13.36 19.85 5.95
C ILE A 106 -13.22 21.03 4.99
N LYS A 107 -13.96 21.05 3.87
CA LYS A 107 -13.96 22.20 2.95
C LYS A 107 -14.38 23.49 3.66
N TYR A 108 -15.46 23.43 4.44
CA TYR A 108 -15.89 24.58 5.23
C TYR A 108 -14.84 24.99 6.27
N TRP A 109 -14.20 24.04 6.93
CA TRP A 109 -13.13 24.29 7.89
C TRP A 109 -11.89 24.92 7.26
N ILE A 110 -11.57 24.59 5.99
CA ILE A 110 -10.45 25.19 5.24
C ILE A 110 -10.71 26.68 4.99
N ASP A 111 -11.95 27.05 4.68
CA ASP A 111 -12.35 28.40 4.27
C ASP A 111 -12.90 29.27 5.42
N SER A 112 -13.16 28.68 6.58
CA SER A 112 -13.61 29.38 7.78
C SER A 112 -12.59 30.43 8.24
N ASP A 113 -13.09 31.56 8.73
CA ASP A 113 -12.31 32.68 9.26
C ASP A 113 -11.99 32.54 10.75
N HIS A 114 -12.44 31.47 11.40
CA HIS A 114 -12.22 31.19 12.82
C HIS A 114 -11.89 29.72 13.08
N ASP A 115 -11.33 29.43 14.25
CA ASP A 115 -11.10 28.05 14.69
C ASP A 115 -12.44 27.41 15.08
N MET A 116 -12.88 26.40 14.33
CA MET A 116 -14.19 25.77 14.58
C MET A 116 -14.17 24.84 15.80
N VAL A 117 -13.21 23.92 15.83
CA VAL A 117 -13.10 22.89 16.88
C VAL A 117 -11.66 22.42 17.04
N GLN A 118 -11.21 22.13 18.27
CA GLN A 118 -9.89 21.55 18.50
C GLN A 118 -9.88 20.03 18.31
N ILE A 119 -10.91 19.32 18.76
CA ILE A 119 -11.04 17.87 18.62
C ILE A 119 -12.47 17.53 18.19
N LEU A 120 -12.63 16.87 17.04
CA LEU A 120 -13.89 16.29 16.59
C LEU A 120 -13.69 14.78 16.40
N SER A 121 -14.44 13.97 17.12
CA SER A 121 -14.42 12.51 16.99
C SER A 121 -15.79 11.97 16.65
N PHE A 122 -15.86 11.06 15.68
CA PHE A 122 -17.09 10.40 15.25
C PHE A 122 -16.81 9.04 14.62
N LYS A 123 -17.83 8.20 14.45
CA LYS A 123 -17.67 6.87 13.85
C LYS A 123 -18.31 6.84 12.47
N ALA A 124 -17.51 6.67 11.42
CA ALA A 124 -18.11 6.50 10.10
C ALA A 124 -18.74 5.11 9.99
N ILE A 125 -19.98 5.07 9.46
CA ILE A 125 -20.71 3.83 9.19
C ILE A 125 -20.09 3.05 8.02
N VAL A 126 -19.33 3.73 7.15
CA VAL A 126 -18.79 3.21 5.89
C VAL A 126 -17.27 3.07 5.92
N SER A 127 -16.74 2.09 5.17
CA SER A 127 -15.31 1.84 5.03
C SER A 127 -14.58 3.08 4.53
N PHE A 128 -13.49 3.47 5.19
CA PHE A 128 -12.71 4.66 4.82
C PHE A 128 -12.16 4.56 3.38
N GLN A 129 -12.66 5.43 2.49
CA GLN A 129 -12.21 5.59 1.12
C GLN A 129 -11.56 6.97 0.96
N THR A 130 -10.23 7.00 0.86
CA THR A 130 -9.43 8.24 0.83
C THR A 130 -9.90 9.18 -0.28
N GLU A 131 -10.26 8.62 -1.45
CA GLU A 131 -10.62 9.36 -2.66
C GLU A 131 -11.92 10.14 -2.47
N ARG A 132 -12.94 9.50 -1.88
CA ARG A 132 -14.24 10.14 -1.62
C ARG A 132 -14.18 11.11 -0.45
N PHE A 133 -13.36 10.79 0.55
CA PHE A 133 -13.27 11.56 1.78
C PHE A 133 -12.55 12.89 1.55
N PHE A 134 -11.52 12.90 0.70
CA PHE A 134 -10.69 14.07 0.42
C PHE A 134 -10.90 14.70 -0.95
N ASP A 135 -11.99 14.34 -1.65
CA ASP A 135 -12.31 14.89 -2.96
C ASP A 135 -12.22 16.43 -2.97
N GLY A 136 -11.42 16.96 -3.90
CA GLY A 136 -11.18 18.38 -4.05
C GLY A 136 -10.34 19.04 -2.94
N ILE A 137 -9.67 18.29 -2.05
CA ILE A 137 -8.85 18.82 -0.95
C ILE A 137 -7.38 18.43 -1.15
N VAL A 138 -6.44 19.35 -0.89
CA VAL A 138 -5.01 19.01 -0.83
C VAL A 138 -4.71 18.38 0.51
N VAL A 139 -4.18 17.16 0.49
CA VAL A 139 -3.92 16.37 1.69
C VAL A 139 -2.50 15.85 1.68
N LEU A 140 -1.81 16.00 2.81
CA LEU A 140 -0.49 15.43 3.03
C LEU A 140 -0.60 14.23 3.96
N LYS A 141 -0.18 13.04 3.51
CA LYS A 141 -0.07 11.86 4.36
C LYS A 141 1.21 11.95 5.20
N GLY A 142 1.05 12.22 6.49
CA GLY A 142 2.16 12.37 7.44
C GLY A 142 2.93 11.06 7.67
N ARG A 143 4.26 11.13 7.67
CA ARG A 143 5.14 9.98 7.92
C ARG A 143 5.12 9.47 9.38
N ARG A 144 4.66 10.30 10.32
CA ARG A 144 4.88 10.11 11.76
C ARG A 144 3.80 9.30 12.49
N GLN A 145 2.54 9.29 12.00
CA GLN A 145 1.40 8.68 12.73
C GLN A 145 0.24 8.17 11.83
N ALA A 146 0.49 7.78 10.57
CA ALA A 146 -0.58 7.38 9.62
C ALA A 146 -1.74 8.38 9.60
N THR A 147 -1.39 9.67 9.59
CA THR A 147 -2.30 10.80 9.75
C THR A 147 -2.37 11.57 8.46
N TYR A 148 -3.57 12.00 8.06
CA TYR A 148 -3.76 12.91 6.95
C TYR A 148 -3.76 14.35 7.47
N LEU A 149 -3.06 15.25 6.80
CA LEU A 149 -2.92 16.64 7.19
C LEU A 149 -3.54 17.54 6.12
N VAL A 150 -4.28 18.55 6.57
CA VAL A 150 -4.92 19.58 5.76
C VAL A 150 -4.55 20.95 6.32
N ALA A 151 -4.26 21.91 5.45
CA ALA A 151 -4.05 23.31 5.83
C ALA A 151 -5.29 24.13 5.52
N ALA A 152 -5.55 25.19 6.29
CA ALA A 152 -6.53 26.18 5.84
C ALA A 152 -5.97 26.99 4.69
N ASN A 153 -6.92 27.67 4.06
CA ASN A 153 -6.66 28.87 3.33
C ASN A 153 -5.82 29.88 4.16
N PRO A 154 -4.61 30.25 3.68
CA PRO A 154 -3.69 31.14 4.41
C PRO A 154 -4.19 32.58 4.52
N THR A 155 -5.19 32.96 3.73
CA THR A 155 -5.83 34.28 3.81
C THR A 155 -6.68 34.44 5.06
N LYS A 156 -6.98 33.33 5.76
CA LYS A 156 -7.77 33.30 6.99
C LYS A 156 -6.85 33.37 8.20
N GLN A 157 -7.07 34.34 9.08
CA GLN A 157 -6.29 34.50 10.30
C GLN A 157 -6.88 33.62 11.40
N ARG A 158 -6.25 32.47 11.66
CA ARG A 158 -6.68 31.55 12.72
C ARG A 158 -5.51 30.99 13.52
N LYS A 159 -5.77 30.58 14.76
CA LYS A 159 -4.70 30.12 15.66
C LYS A 159 -4.24 28.72 15.32
N ARG A 160 -5.12 27.88 14.73
CA ARG A 160 -4.84 26.47 14.46
C ARG A 160 -4.93 26.16 12.96
N PRO A 161 -3.89 26.50 12.17
CA PRO A 161 -3.93 26.38 10.71
C PRO A 161 -3.84 24.95 10.15
N ILE A 162 -3.79 23.91 10.98
CA ILE A 162 -3.55 22.53 10.53
C ILE A 162 -4.60 21.59 11.11
N LEU A 163 -5.24 20.79 10.27
CA LEU A 163 -6.13 19.71 10.67
C LEU A 163 -5.40 18.39 10.49
N SER A 164 -5.25 17.64 11.57
CA SER A 164 -4.81 16.26 11.51
C SER A 164 -6.01 15.34 11.57
N ILE A 165 -6.02 14.32 10.73
CA ILE A 165 -7.14 13.39 10.58
C ILE A 165 -6.57 11.98 10.75
N THR A 166 -6.96 11.32 11.84
CA THR A 166 -6.61 9.93 12.11
C THR A 166 -7.85 9.04 12.04
N CYS A 167 -7.68 7.85 11.48
CA CYS A 167 -8.71 6.82 11.44
C CYS A 167 -8.18 5.56 12.11
N TYR A 168 -8.87 5.07 13.13
CA TYR A 168 -8.56 3.81 13.81
C TYR A 168 -9.87 3.06 14.04
N ASP A 169 -9.96 1.83 13.54
CA ASP A 169 -11.12 0.95 13.74
C ASP A 169 -12.48 1.60 13.37
N GLY A 170 -12.50 2.37 12.28
CA GLY A 170 -13.68 3.11 11.81
C GLY A 170 -14.01 4.38 12.59
N MET A 171 -13.27 4.69 13.66
CA MET A 171 -13.37 5.94 14.40
C MET A 171 -12.47 7.01 13.78
N PHE A 172 -13.07 8.14 13.41
CA PHE A 172 -12.37 9.31 12.93
C PHE A 172 -12.08 10.25 14.09
N ARG A 173 -10.87 10.80 14.10
CA ARG A 173 -10.49 11.89 14.99
C ARG A 173 -9.81 12.98 14.17
N LEU A 174 -10.48 14.13 14.15
CA LEU A 174 -10.02 15.37 13.54
C LEU A 174 -9.48 16.24 14.67
N LYS A 175 -8.25 16.73 14.55
CA LYS A 175 -7.63 17.59 15.55
C LYS A 175 -6.96 18.80 14.92
N SER A 176 -7.29 20.00 15.41
CA SER A 176 -6.75 21.26 14.94
C SER A 176 -5.50 21.66 15.73
N TRP A 177 -4.43 22.05 15.04
CA TRP A 177 -3.12 22.35 15.63
C TRP A 177 -2.64 23.74 15.26
N ASN A 178 -1.97 24.41 16.21
CA ASN A 178 -1.07 25.49 15.84
C ASN A 178 0.17 24.88 15.13
N LYS A 179 0.67 25.54 14.07
CA LYS A 179 1.83 25.06 13.29
C LYS A 179 3.10 24.89 14.13
N ASP A 180 3.26 25.73 15.16
CA ASP A 180 4.41 25.75 16.06
C ASP A 180 4.11 24.97 17.36
N GLU A 181 2.89 24.42 17.50
CA GLU A 181 2.54 23.55 18.62
C GLU A 181 3.40 22.29 18.60
N THR A 182 4.01 21.98 19.74
CA THR A 182 4.86 20.81 19.86
C THR A 182 4.11 19.64 20.48
N PHE A 183 4.39 18.45 19.98
CA PHE A 183 3.80 17.21 20.48
C PHE A 183 4.85 16.10 20.49
N ARG A 184 4.59 15.07 21.30
CA ARG A 184 5.49 13.91 21.43
C ARG A 184 5.16 12.85 20.40
N VAL A 185 6.17 12.38 19.69
CA VAL A 185 6.10 11.17 18.85
C VAL A 185 7.00 10.10 19.48
N TRP A 186 6.44 8.91 19.70
CA TRP A 186 7.11 7.67 20.12
C TRP A 186 8.23 7.90 21.14
N GLY A 187 7.84 8.05 22.40
CA GLY A 187 8.76 7.83 23.52
C GLY A 187 9.81 8.90 23.82
N ASN A 188 9.86 10.07 23.14
CA ASN A 188 10.33 11.38 23.67
C ASN A 188 10.66 12.47 22.62
N LEU A 189 10.49 12.23 21.31
CA LEU A 189 10.81 13.26 20.31
C LEU A 189 9.74 14.37 20.32
N ILE A 190 10.14 15.60 20.67
CA ILE A 190 9.30 16.80 20.60
C ILE A 190 9.43 17.37 19.19
N VAL A 191 8.33 17.38 18.44
CA VAL A 191 8.27 17.90 17.07
C VAL A 191 7.07 18.82 16.90
N SER A 192 7.10 19.68 15.88
CA SER A 192 5.95 20.47 15.42
C SER A 192 5.55 20.07 14.01
N TRP A 193 4.44 20.64 13.53
CA TRP A 193 3.95 20.47 12.16
C TRP A 193 4.46 21.55 11.19
N ALA A 194 5.43 22.39 11.59
CA ALA A 194 5.86 23.53 10.80
C ALA A 194 6.38 23.14 9.40
N SER A 195 7.12 22.04 9.30
CA SER A 195 7.62 21.53 8.02
C SER A 195 6.49 21.03 7.12
N GLU A 196 5.60 20.20 7.67
CA GLU A 196 4.43 19.66 6.96
C GLU A 196 3.48 20.79 6.52
N TYR A 197 3.33 21.82 7.34
CA TYR A 197 2.55 23.01 6.99
C TYR A 197 3.14 23.74 5.80
N LYS A 198 4.46 23.97 5.77
CA LYS A 198 5.13 24.59 4.62
C LYS A 198 4.87 23.81 3.32
N VAL A 199 4.96 22.48 3.39
CA VAL A 199 4.66 21.60 2.24
C VAL A 199 3.20 21.75 1.80
N LEU A 200 2.25 21.70 2.73
CA LEU A 200 0.83 21.89 2.43
C LEU A 200 0.54 23.26 1.80
N MET A 201 1.23 24.31 2.25
CA MET A 201 1.09 25.64 1.66
C MET A 201 1.52 25.66 0.20
N LEU A 202 2.70 25.10 -0.12
CA LEU A 202 3.20 25.01 -1.49
C LEU A 202 2.29 24.17 -2.39
N LEU A 203 1.78 23.04 -1.88
CA LEU A 203 0.87 22.17 -2.66
C LEU A 203 -0.47 22.84 -2.94
N ASN A 204 -1.02 23.61 -1.98
CA ASN A 204 -2.23 24.39 -2.19
C ASN A 204 -2.02 25.52 -3.20
N GLU A 205 -0.90 26.24 -3.09
CA GLU A 205 -0.52 27.29 -4.04
C GLU A 205 -0.39 26.73 -5.46
N LYS A 206 0.32 25.60 -5.62
CA LYS A 206 0.43 24.90 -6.90
C LYS A 206 -0.95 24.58 -7.49
N LYS A 207 -1.83 23.96 -6.71
CA LYS A 207 -3.19 23.59 -7.16
C LYS A 207 -4.01 24.82 -7.57
N GLU A 208 -3.89 25.92 -6.84
CA GLU A 208 -4.59 27.17 -7.14
C GLU A 208 -4.08 27.78 -8.46
N LEU A 209 -2.76 27.82 -8.65
CA LEU A 209 -2.14 28.31 -9.89
C LEU A 209 -2.54 27.47 -11.10
N GLU A 210 -2.53 26.13 -10.98
CA GLU A 210 -3.02 25.22 -12.02
C GLU A 210 -4.51 25.44 -12.33
N GLY A 211 -5.33 25.68 -11.31
CA GLY A 211 -6.74 26.04 -11.45
C GLY A 211 -6.93 27.33 -12.25
N LYS A 212 -6.27 28.41 -11.83
CA LYS A 212 -6.30 29.72 -12.53
C LYS A 212 -5.82 29.60 -13.97
N LEU A 213 -4.76 28.83 -14.22
CA LEU A 213 -4.23 28.62 -15.56
C LEU A 213 -5.25 27.91 -16.47
N ARG A 214 -5.92 26.87 -15.96
CA ARG A 214 -7.02 26.18 -16.68
C ARG A 214 -8.19 27.11 -16.99
N GLU A 215 -8.60 27.96 -16.04
CA GLU A 215 -9.68 28.92 -16.27
C GLU A 215 -9.31 29.97 -17.32
N ILE A 216 -8.10 30.53 -17.24
CA ILE A 216 -7.62 31.50 -18.23
C ILE A 216 -7.51 30.86 -19.62
N GLN A 217 -7.05 29.61 -19.71
CA GLN A 217 -7.00 28.89 -20.97
C GLN A 217 -8.39 28.75 -21.61
N LYS A 218 -9.40 28.33 -20.83
CA LYS A 218 -10.79 28.23 -21.32
C LYS A 218 -11.34 29.58 -21.81
N LEU A 219 -11.01 30.67 -21.14
CA LEU A 219 -11.44 32.02 -21.54
C LEU A 219 -10.73 32.49 -22.82
N LEU A 220 -9.44 32.16 -22.97
CA LEU A 220 -8.67 32.46 -24.18
C LEU A 220 -9.15 31.67 -25.41
N ASP A 221 -9.70 30.46 -25.21
CA ASP A 221 -10.31 29.69 -26.29
C ASP A 221 -11.57 30.39 -26.86
N THR A 222 -12.15 31.34 -26.12
CA THR A 222 -13.35 32.10 -26.50
C THR A 222 -13.10 33.60 -26.75
N SER A 223 -11.91 34.12 -26.42
CA SER A 223 -11.57 35.54 -26.57
C SER A 223 -10.06 35.74 -26.79
N GLN A 224 -9.68 36.63 -27.73
CA GLN A 224 -8.27 36.99 -27.96
C GLN A 224 -7.86 38.23 -27.14
N ASP A 225 -8.03 38.16 -25.83
CA ASP A 225 -7.63 39.25 -24.93
C ASP A 225 -6.13 39.18 -24.60
N GLN A 226 -5.36 40.16 -25.07
CA GLN A 226 -3.92 40.26 -24.80
C GLN A 226 -3.59 40.42 -23.30
N ASN A 227 -4.48 41.03 -22.51
CA ASN A 227 -4.27 41.12 -21.06
C ASN A 227 -4.35 39.74 -20.39
N MET A 228 -5.22 38.87 -20.89
CA MET A 228 -5.36 37.49 -20.40
C MET A 228 -4.15 36.64 -20.76
N VAL A 229 -3.54 36.86 -21.94
CA VAL A 229 -2.27 36.22 -22.34
C VAL A 229 -1.13 36.64 -21.41
N LYS A 230 -1.04 37.93 -21.06
CA LYS A 230 -0.02 38.41 -20.12
C LYS A 230 -0.17 37.75 -18.74
N LYS A 231 -1.40 37.74 -18.21
CA LYS A 231 -1.73 37.10 -16.93
C LYS A 231 -1.45 35.59 -16.92
N LYS A 232 -1.70 34.90 -18.04
CA LYS A 232 -1.36 33.48 -18.22
C LYS A 232 0.15 33.25 -18.04
N ASN A 233 0.98 34.07 -18.68
CA ASN A 233 2.43 33.94 -18.61
C ASN A 233 2.98 34.22 -17.21
N GLU A 234 2.41 35.21 -16.50
CA GLU A 234 2.75 35.50 -15.11
C GLU A 234 2.47 34.28 -14.20
N ILE A 235 1.24 33.73 -14.27
CA ILE A 235 0.84 32.54 -13.50
C ILE A 235 1.69 31.32 -13.86
N ALA A 236 2.02 31.14 -15.14
CA ALA A 236 2.87 30.03 -15.57
C ALA A 236 4.29 30.14 -14.99
N GLY A 237 4.85 31.36 -14.89
CA GLY A 237 6.13 31.61 -14.26
C GLY A 237 6.12 31.31 -12.75
N GLU A 238 5.07 31.73 -12.05
CA GLU A 238 4.87 31.39 -10.63
C GLU A 238 4.73 29.87 -10.43
N LEU A 239 3.93 29.21 -11.27
CA LEU A 239 3.73 27.76 -11.21
C LEU A 239 5.03 26.99 -11.45
N LEU A 240 5.90 27.47 -12.34
CA LEU A 240 7.20 26.88 -12.58
C LEU A 240 8.07 26.93 -11.31
N ASN A 241 8.14 28.09 -10.65
CA ASN A 241 8.92 28.26 -9.42
C ASN A 241 8.40 27.34 -8.30
N VAL A 242 7.08 27.33 -8.07
CA VAL A 242 6.47 26.45 -7.05
C VAL A 242 6.70 24.98 -7.39
N SER A 243 6.61 24.59 -8.66
CA SER A 243 6.84 23.21 -9.09
C SER A 243 8.28 22.75 -8.88
N GLN A 244 9.26 23.63 -9.07
CA GLN A 244 10.67 23.34 -8.76
C GLN A 244 10.87 23.15 -7.25
N GLU A 245 10.28 24.00 -6.40
CA GLU A 245 10.36 23.82 -4.95
C GLU A 245 9.69 22.51 -4.52
N VAL A 246 8.52 22.18 -5.06
CA VAL A 246 7.82 20.91 -4.79
C VAL A 246 8.64 19.69 -5.23
N ALA A 247 9.26 19.74 -6.41
CA ALA A 247 10.11 18.66 -6.92
C ALA A 247 11.33 18.40 -6.01
N SER A 248 11.91 19.45 -5.42
CA SER A 248 13.04 19.32 -4.48
C SER A 248 12.69 18.58 -3.18
N LEU A 249 11.40 18.46 -2.84
CA LEU A 249 10.92 17.92 -1.57
C LEU A 249 10.80 16.39 -1.54
N ASN A 250 11.17 15.66 -2.61
CA ASN A 250 11.08 14.19 -2.69
C ASN A 250 9.72 13.64 -2.21
N LEU A 251 8.64 14.28 -2.64
CA LEU A 251 7.27 13.93 -2.25
C LEU A 251 6.75 12.78 -3.12
N VAL A 252 6.10 11.81 -2.49
CA VAL A 252 5.35 10.75 -3.18
C VAL A 252 3.90 11.22 -3.30
N VAL A 253 3.49 11.61 -4.50
CA VAL A 253 2.11 12.04 -4.79
C VAL A 253 1.24 10.80 -4.97
N ARG A 254 0.17 10.67 -4.16
CA ARG A 254 -0.86 9.63 -4.32
C ARG A 254 -2.14 10.25 -4.86
N GLU A 255 -2.33 10.04 -6.16
CA GLU A 255 -3.51 10.28 -7.02
C GLU A 255 -3.94 11.72 -7.40
N GLY A 256 -4.49 11.77 -8.63
CA GLY A 256 -4.79 12.96 -9.43
C GLY A 256 -4.04 13.02 -10.79
N MET A 257 -3.22 12.02 -11.12
CA MET A 257 -2.40 12.05 -12.34
C MET A 257 -3.23 11.68 -13.57
N THR A 258 -3.47 12.64 -14.47
CA THR A 258 -3.84 12.32 -15.84
C THR A 258 -2.64 11.63 -16.51
N ALA A 259 -2.89 10.76 -17.50
CA ALA A 259 -1.83 10.12 -18.28
C ALA A 259 -0.83 11.14 -18.86
N GLU A 260 -1.32 12.33 -19.20
CA GLU A 260 -0.54 13.47 -19.68
C GLU A 260 0.42 14.02 -18.62
N PHE A 261 -0.03 14.18 -17.38
CA PHE A 261 0.81 14.64 -16.28
C PHE A 261 1.85 13.58 -15.85
N PHE A 262 1.46 12.30 -15.88
CA PHE A 262 2.40 11.21 -15.62
C PHE A 262 3.48 11.13 -16.71
N LYS A 263 3.10 11.30 -17.99
CA LYS A 263 4.03 11.47 -19.11
C LYS A 263 4.97 12.66 -18.90
N GLU A 264 4.46 13.80 -18.47
CA GLU A 264 5.25 15.01 -18.25
C GLU A 264 6.31 14.78 -17.15
N ILE A 265 5.94 14.19 -16.01
CA ILE A 265 6.88 13.84 -14.94
C ILE A 265 7.95 12.87 -15.40
N LEU A 266 7.53 11.82 -16.11
CA LEU A 266 8.42 10.75 -16.56
C LEU A 266 9.36 11.20 -17.70
N THR A 267 8.96 12.19 -18.50
CA THR A 267 9.78 12.74 -19.58
C THR A 267 10.66 13.92 -19.15
N GLU A 268 10.43 14.48 -17.95
CA GLU A 268 11.24 15.56 -17.38
C GLU A 268 12.70 15.11 -17.16
N PRO A 269 13.69 15.72 -17.84
CA PRO A 269 15.10 15.32 -17.73
C PRO A 269 15.63 15.31 -16.30
N ALA A 270 15.17 16.22 -15.44
CA ALA A 270 15.58 16.29 -14.04
C ALA A 270 15.07 15.12 -13.17
N LEU A 271 14.00 14.44 -13.60
CA LEU A 271 13.34 13.35 -12.85
C LEU A 271 13.62 11.96 -13.45
N LYS A 272 14.32 11.91 -14.59
CA LYS A 272 14.62 10.68 -15.33
C LYS A 272 15.53 9.72 -14.55
N ASP A 273 16.36 10.23 -13.64
CA ASP A 273 17.40 9.48 -12.92
C ASP A 273 16.99 9.11 -11.48
N PHE A 274 15.75 8.63 -11.30
CA PHE A 274 15.30 8.11 -10.01
C PHE A 274 15.89 6.72 -9.69
N GLU A 275 16.13 6.45 -8.41
CA GLU A 275 16.53 5.11 -7.91
C GLU A 275 15.32 4.23 -7.58
N SER A 276 14.21 4.82 -7.16
CA SER A 276 13.01 4.10 -6.76
C SER A 276 11.75 4.80 -7.24
N LEU A 277 10.88 4.04 -7.89
CA LEU A 277 9.53 4.44 -8.21
C LEU A 277 8.55 3.64 -7.37
N ARG A 278 7.62 4.35 -6.73
CA ARG A 278 6.56 3.74 -5.96
C ARG A 278 5.20 4.27 -6.41
N LEU A 279 4.36 3.37 -6.88
CA LEU A 279 2.96 3.63 -7.20
C LEU A 279 2.13 3.01 -6.07
N ASP A 280 1.32 3.83 -5.42
CA ASP A 280 0.47 3.33 -4.35
C ASP A 280 -0.96 3.79 -4.52
N ASP A 281 -1.88 2.85 -4.34
CA ASP A 281 -3.32 3.00 -4.47
C ASP A 281 -3.72 3.45 -5.89
N GLY A 282 -5.03 3.50 -6.19
CA GLY A 282 -5.49 4.10 -7.44
C GLY A 282 -5.57 3.23 -8.68
N LYS A 283 -5.66 3.86 -9.87
CA LYS A 283 -5.67 3.16 -11.18
C LYS A 283 -4.57 3.69 -12.09
N ILE A 284 -3.90 2.79 -12.80
CA ILE A 284 -2.96 3.14 -13.88
C ILE A 284 -3.46 2.54 -15.20
N ASP A 285 -3.40 3.32 -16.28
CA ASP A 285 -3.69 2.80 -17.61
C ASP A 285 -2.46 2.13 -18.25
N GLU A 286 -2.69 1.40 -19.34
CA GLU A 286 -1.67 0.62 -20.03
C GLU A 286 -0.53 1.50 -20.57
N GLU A 287 -0.87 2.67 -21.12
CA GLU A 287 0.12 3.59 -21.71
C GLU A 287 1.06 4.17 -20.65
N CYS A 288 0.52 4.57 -19.49
CA CYS A 288 1.33 5.01 -18.36
C CYS A 288 2.22 3.90 -17.83
N LEU A 289 1.68 2.69 -17.74
CA LEU A 289 2.44 1.55 -17.25
C LEU A 289 3.57 1.18 -18.21
N ASP A 290 3.35 1.22 -19.53
CA ASP A 290 4.39 1.02 -20.53
C ASP A 290 5.56 2.00 -20.37
N LEU A 291 5.26 3.27 -20.11
CA LEU A 291 6.31 4.27 -19.84
C LEU A 291 7.14 3.91 -18.61
N VAL A 292 6.51 3.45 -17.53
CA VAL A 292 7.22 2.95 -16.35
C VAL A 292 8.10 1.77 -16.72
N MET A 293 7.57 0.81 -17.47
CA MET A 293 8.29 -0.40 -17.83
C MET A 293 9.44 -0.13 -18.81
N GLU A 294 9.34 0.86 -19.68
CA GLU A 294 10.44 1.29 -20.57
C GLU A 294 11.57 2.00 -19.81
N MET A 295 11.33 2.43 -18.57
CA MET A 295 12.37 2.97 -17.67
C MET A 295 13.08 1.91 -16.83
N ALA A 296 12.72 0.64 -16.99
CA ALA A 296 13.29 -0.43 -16.19
C ALA A 296 14.82 -0.51 -16.38
N GLN A 297 15.54 -0.41 -15.27
CA GLN A 297 16.99 -0.56 -15.18
C GLN A 297 17.34 -1.41 -13.96
N SER A 298 18.42 -2.17 -14.05
CA SER A 298 18.85 -3.14 -13.02
C SER A 298 19.34 -2.51 -11.71
N ASN A 299 19.42 -1.19 -11.63
CA ASN A 299 19.71 -0.40 -10.43
C ASN A 299 18.48 0.33 -9.86
N ARG A 300 17.30 0.14 -10.48
CA ARG A 300 16.06 0.81 -10.06
C ARG A 300 15.14 -0.13 -9.32
N VAL A 301 14.34 0.43 -8.42
CA VAL A 301 13.32 -0.29 -7.65
C VAL A 301 11.93 0.14 -8.11
N LEU A 302 11.03 -0.82 -8.35
CA LEU A 302 9.63 -0.57 -8.66
C LEU A 302 8.72 -1.24 -7.62
N HIS A 303 7.93 -0.43 -6.92
CA HIS A 303 6.93 -0.91 -5.97
C HIS A 303 5.54 -0.43 -6.38
N ILE A 304 4.64 -1.36 -6.67
CA ILE A 304 3.23 -1.09 -6.97
C ILE A 304 2.37 -1.72 -5.87
N LYS A 305 1.68 -0.90 -5.08
CA LYS A 305 0.88 -1.36 -3.94
C LYS A 305 -0.51 -0.77 -3.92
N GLY A 306 -1.55 -1.58 -4.01
CA GLY A 306 -2.94 -1.11 -4.04
C GLY A 306 -3.36 -0.38 -5.32
N THR A 307 -2.44 -0.17 -6.28
CA THR A 307 -2.75 0.38 -7.60
C THR A 307 -3.32 -0.73 -8.50
N MET A 308 -4.47 -0.48 -9.10
CA MET A 308 -5.11 -1.37 -10.08
C MET A 308 -4.37 -1.31 -11.41
N ILE A 309 -3.76 -2.43 -11.79
CA ILE A 309 -3.12 -2.64 -13.09
C ILE A 309 -4.18 -3.14 -14.09
N PRO A 310 -4.11 -2.76 -15.38
CA PRO A 310 -5.04 -3.24 -16.38
C PRO A 310 -5.09 -4.77 -16.45
N PHE A 311 -6.31 -5.32 -16.52
CA PHE A 311 -6.51 -6.76 -16.66
C PHE A 311 -5.86 -7.24 -17.96
N ASN A 312 -5.12 -8.35 -17.92
CA ASN A 312 -4.35 -8.90 -19.03
C ASN A 312 -3.12 -8.10 -19.49
N TYR A 313 -2.69 -7.06 -18.78
CA TYR A 313 -1.46 -6.33 -19.11
C TYR A 313 -0.27 -7.26 -19.33
N TYR A 314 0.55 -6.97 -20.34
CA TYR A 314 1.79 -7.69 -20.59
C TYR A 314 2.90 -6.74 -20.99
N HIS A 315 4.05 -6.84 -20.31
CA HIS A 315 5.23 -6.12 -20.73
C HIS A 315 6.52 -6.90 -20.45
N LYS A 316 7.39 -6.99 -21.46
CA LYS A 316 8.67 -7.73 -21.41
C LYS A 316 9.68 -7.18 -20.39
N ASN A 317 9.47 -5.95 -19.91
CA ASN A 317 10.35 -5.30 -18.93
C ASN A 317 9.80 -5.34 -17.49
N ALA A 318 8.67 -6.02 -17.25
CA ALA A 318 8.02 -6.07 -15.93
C ALA A 318 8.98 -6.39 -14.79
N PHE A 319 9.96 -7.27 -15.00
CA PHE A 319 10.92 -7.67 -13.97
C PHE A 319 12.37 -7.26 -14.25
N LYS A 320 12.59 -6.23 -15.08
CA LYS A 320 13.94 -5.70 -15.36
C LYS A 320 14.45 -4.68 -14.35
N PHE A 321 13.64 -4.38 -13.33
CA PHE A 321 14.07 -3.62 -12.15
C PHE A 321 14.97 -4.49 -11.27
N GLN A 322 15.81 -3.85 -10.44
CA GLN A 322 16.55 -4.53 -9.40
C GLN A 322 15.59 -5.27 -8.47
N ASP A 323 14.61 -4.52 -7.97
CA ASP A 323 13.56 -4.98 -7.08
C ASP A 323 12.18 -4.63 -7.64
N SER A 324 11.32 -5.64 -7.72
CA SER A 324 9.94 -5.50 -8.17
C SER A 324 8.98 -6.01 -7.11
N PHE A 325 8.07 -5.15 -6.66
CA PHE A 325 6.99 -5.51 -5.77
C PHE A 325 5.65 -5.17 -6.41
N TYR A 326 4.75 -6.15 -6.49
CA TYR A 326 3.38 -5.99 -6.97
C TYR A 326 2.42 -6.57 -5.94
N ASP A 327 1.63 -5.74 -5.28
CA ASP A 327 0.64 -6.19 -4.29
C ASP A 327 -0.53 -6.95 -4.94
N ASP A 328 -1.01 -6.43 -6.08
CA ASP A 328 -1.88 -7.13 -7.01
C ASP A 328 -1.06 -7.54 -8.24
N ALA A 329 -0.81 -8.84 -8.32
CA ALA A 329 -0.09 -9.52 -9.38
C ALA A 329 -1.00 -10.49 -10.15
N GLY A 330 -2.32 -10.31 -10.13
CA GLY A 330 -3.26 -11.17 -10.88
C GLY A 330 -3.09 -11.10 -12.40
N TRP A 331 -2.46 -10.04 -12.91
CA TRP A 331 -2.08 -9.89 -14.31
C TRP A 331 -0.78 -10.63 -14.68
N VAL A 332 0.01 -11.04 -13.68
CA VAL A 332 1.28 -11.74 -13.91
C VAL A 332 1.00 -13.18 -14.35
N ARG A 333 1.67 -13.56 -15.43
CA ARG A 333 1.60 -14.89 -16.05
C ARG A 333 2.98 -15.53 -16.09
N ILE A 334 3.03 -16.83 -16.35
CA ILE A 334 4.29 -17.57 -16.45
C ILE A 334 5.26 -16.94 -17.45
N GLU A 335 4.78 -16.43 -18.59
CA GLU A 335 5.63 -15.82 -19.63
C GLU A 335 6.43 -14.64 -19.09
N HIS A 336 5.89 -13.87 -18.15
CA HIS A 336 6.60 -12.78 -17.50
C HIS A 336 7.76 -13.32 -16.65
N LEU A 337 7.52 -14.38 -15.86
CA LEU A 337 8.55 -14.98 -15.01
C LEU A 337 9.71 -15.54 -15.84
N LEU A 338 9.43 -16.06 -17.05
CA LEU A 338 10.45 -16.54 -17.97
C LEU A 338 11.34 -15.43 -18.56
N THR A 339 10.96 -14.16 -18.41
CA THR A 339 11.81 -13.00 -18.82
C THR A 339 12.83 -12.57 -17.77
N LEU A 340 12.79 -13.13 -16.55
CA LEU A 340 13.67 -12.77 -15.45
C LEU A 340 15.15 -12.97 -15.82
N LYS A 341 15.95 -11.92 -15.60
CA LYS A 341 17.38 -11.93 -15.87
C LYS A 341 18.11 -10.99 -14.91
N ASP A 342 19.00 -11.56 -14.11
CA ASP A 342 19.83 -10.89 -13.12
C ASP A 342 19.07 -10.02 -12.10
N SER A 343 17.78 -10.28 -11.89
CA SER A 343 16.96 -9.52 -10.93
C SER A 343 17.36 -9.86 -9.49
N TYR A 344 17.31 -8.89 -8.58
CA TYR A 344 17.58 -9.14 -7.17
C TYR A 344 16.34 -9.75 -6.51
N SER A 345 15.24 -9.00 -6.41
CA SER A 345 14.02 -9.46 -5.76
C SER A 345 12.78 -9.24 -6.61
N VAL A 346 11.93 -10.25 -6.68
CA VAL A 346 10.56 -10.13 -7.20
C VAL A 346 9.60 -10.66 -6.16
N SER A 347 8.61 -9.84 -5.81
CA SER A 347 7.60 -10.14 -4.80
C SER A 347 6.21 -9.89 -5.36
N LEU A 348 5.42 -10.96 -5.44
CA LEU A 348 4.05 -10.93 -5.95
C LEU A 348 3.09 -11.17 -4.80
N GLY A 349 2.16 -10.25 -4.58
CA GLY A 349 1.09 -10.41 -3.60
C GLY A 349 0.02 -11.38 -4.12
N TRP A 350 -1.20 -10.90 -4.30
CA TRP A 350 -2.27 -11.70 -4.88
C TRP A 350 -1.95 -12.07 -6.33
N ASN A 351 -2.00 -13.35 -6.70
CA ASN A 351 -1.71 -13.86 -8.04
C ASN A 351 -2.43 -15.19 -8.29
N ASP A 352 -2.54 -15.57 -9.56
CA ASP A 352 -3.25 -16.77 -10.02
C ASP A 352 -2.32 -17.91 -10.46
N LEU A 353 -1.04 -17.91 -10.04
CA LEU A 353 -0.08 -18.93 -10.46
C LEU A 353 -0.44 -20.31 -9.91
N ILE A 354 -0.46 -21.32 -10.80
CA ILE A 354 -0.75 -22.72 -10.45
C ILE A 354 0.51 -23.59 -10.38
N HIS A 355 0.40 -24.78 -9.77
CA HIS A 355 1.54 -25.70 -9.58
C HIS A 355 2.33 -25.99 -10.87
N SER A 356 1.64 -26.22 -12.00
CA SER A 356 2.28 -26.53 -13.28
C SER A 356 3.09 -25.36 -13.84
N GLU A 357 2.66 -24.11 -13.59
CA GLU A 357 3.40 -22.93 -14.00
C GLU A 357 4.64 -22.73 -13.14
N VAL A 358 4.54 -22.93 -11.82
CA VAL A 358 5.71 -22.86 -10.94
C VAL A 358 6.69 -24.00 -11.26
N ASN A 359 6.22 -25.20 -11.54
CA ASN A 359 7.06 -26.31 -12.03
C ASN A 359 7.77 -25.94 -13.35
N THR A 360 7.04 -25.33 -14.30
CA THR A 360 7.59 -24.85 -15.58
C THR A 360 8.67 -23.81 -15.34
N PHE A 361 8.44 -22.86 -14.43
CA PHE A 361 9.45 -21.86 -14.05
C PHE A 361 10.71 -22.51 -13.47
N ILE A 362 10.57 -23.48 -12.56
CA ILE A 362 11.72 -24.16 -11.95
C ILE A 362 12.50 -24.95 -13.02
N LYS A 363 11.81 -25.66 -13.93
CA LYS A 363 12.45 -26.35 -15.06
C LYS A 363 13.23 -25.38 -15.94
N PHE A 364 12.62 -24.25 -16.29
CA PHE A 364 13.30 -23.21 -17.06
C PHE A 364 14.51 -22.63 -16.32
N TRP A 365 14.41 -22.41 -15.00
CA TRP A 365 15.53 -21.96 -14.16
C TRP A 365 16.68 -22.98 -14.11
N ILE A 366 16.36 -24.29 -14.15
CA ILE A 366 17.37 -25.38 -14.20
C ILE A 366 18.14 -25.35 -15.52
N ASP A 367 17.47 -25.05 -16.63
CA ASP A 367 18.07 -25.12 -17.96
C ASP A 367 18.65 -23.79 -18.46
N SER A 368 18.30 -22.68 -17.80
CA SER A 368 18.80 -21.34 -18.14
C SER A 368 20.32 -21.23 -18.04
N ASP A 369 20.90 -20.49 -18.99
CA ASP A 369 22.34 -20.21 -19.07
C ASP A 369 22.77 -18.97 -18.28
N HIS A 370 21.83 -18.30 -17.60
CA HIS A 370 22.08 -17.10 -16.79
C HIS A 370 21.33 -17.15 -15.46
N ASP A 371 21.73 -16.30 -14.51
CA ASP A 371 21.02 -16.14 -13.25
C ASP A 371 19.73 -15.37 -13.49
N MET A 372 18.57 -15.96 -13.20
CA MET A 372 17.29 -15.30 -13.45
C MET A 372 16.91 -14.31 -12.34
N VAL A 373 16.91 -14.77 -11.08
CA VAL A 373 16.49 -13.98 -9.91
C VAL A 373 17.17 -14.46 -8.62
N GLN A 374 17.49 -13.55 -7.69
CA GLN A 374 18.02 -13.94 -6.37
C GLN A 374 16.92 -14.40 -5.43
N SER A 375 15.81 -13.69 -5.39
CA SER A 375 14.67 -13.96 -4.52
C SER A 375 13.37 -13.75 -5.28
N LEU A 376 12.61 -14.81 -5.49
CA LEU A 376 11.24 -14.75 -5.98
C LEU A 376 10.32 -15.19 -4.84
N SER A 377 9.35 -14.35 -4.49
CA SER A 377 8.33 -14.71 -3.52
C SER A 377 6.94 -14.38 -4.02
N PHE A 378 6.00 -15.25 -3.70
CA PHE A 378 4.60 -15.03 -4.06
C PHE A 378 3.65 -15.70 -3.08
N LYS A 379 2.46 -15.12 -2.90
CA LYS A 379 1.39 -15.75 -2.12
C LYS A 379 0.72 -16.80 -2.99
N ALA A 380 0.70 -18.05 -2.56
CA ALA A 380 -0.05 -19.09 -3.26
C ALA A 380 -1.46 -19.17 -2.70
N ALA A 381 -2.44 -19.14 -3.61
CA ALA A 381 -3.83 -19.45 -3.28
C ALA A 381 -4.08 -20.96 -3.08
N ILE A 382 -3.10 -21.81 -3.40
CA ILE A 382 -3.21 -23.26 -3.45
C ILE A 382 -2.41 -23.95 -2.34
N LEU A 383 -2.89 -25.13 -1.91
CA LEU A 383 -2.18 -26.03 -1.00
C LEU A 383 -0.87 -26.52 -1.63
N PHE A 384 0.19 -26.60 -0.84
CA PHE A 384 1.50 -27.08 -1.30
C PHE A 384 1.47 -28.59 -1.58
N ILE A 385 1.50 -28.99 -2.86
CA ILE A 385 1.56 -30.39 -3.29
C ILE A 385 2.91 -30.66 -3.96
N THR A 386 3.78 -31.40 -3.25
CA THR A 386 5.15 -31.77 -3.66
C THR A 386 5.19 -32.46 -5.02
N GLU A 387 4.31 -33.44 -5.23
CA GLU A 387 4.28 -34.28 -6.43
C GLU A 387 4.01 -33.47 -7.70
N LEU A 388 3.11 -32.48 -7.63
CA LEU A 388 2.78 -31.62 -8.77
C LEU A 388 3.87 -30.56 -9.01
N LEU A 389 4.40 -30.00 -7.93
CA LEU A 389 5.38 -28.91 -8.01
C LEU A 389 6.73 -29.40 -8.54
N PHE A 390 7.13 -30.62 -8.17
CA PHE A 390 8.46 -31.17 -8.45
C PHE A 390 8.45 -32.29 -9.48
N ASP A 391 7.34 -32.49 -10.18
CA ASP A 391 7.25 -33.46 -11.27
C ASP A 391 8.40 -33.28 -12.29
N GLY A 392 9.13 -34.37 -12.52
CA GLY A 392 10.28 -34.41 -13.42
C GLY A 392 11.54 -33.70 -12.91
N ILE A 393 11.60 -33.22 -11.66
CA ILE A 393 12.73 -32.46 -11.10
C ILE A 393 13.48 -33.30 -10.04
N VAL A 394 14.81 -33.23 -10.01
CA VAL A 394 15.60 -33.80 -8.91
C VAL A 394 15.60 -32.82 -7.74
N VAL A 395 14.96 -33.22 -6.63
CA VAL A 395 14.78 -32.35 -5.46
C VAL A 395 15.32 -33.03 -4.21
N LEU A 396 16.05 -32.26 -3.39
CA LEU A 396 16.54 -32.68 -2.08
C LEU A 396 15.86 -31.89 -0.97
N LYS A 397 15.20 -32.56 -0.03
CA LYS A 397 14.69 -31.98 1.21
C LYS A 397 15.78 -32.00 2.28
N ALA A 398 16.12 -30.82 2.83
CA ALA A 398 17.18 -30.71 3.83
C ALA A 398 16.76 -31.18 5.23
N ARG A 399 17.76 -31.49 6.08
CA ARG A 399 17.56 -31.93 7.48
C ARG A 399 17.18 -30.80 8.44
N ARG A 400 17.64 -29.57 8.17
CA ARG A 400 17.63 -28.49 9.18
C ARG A 400 16.38 -27.61 9.13
N GLU A 401 15.68 -27.57 8.00
CA GLU A 401 14.47 -26.75 7.78
C GLU A 401 13.58 -27.42 6.72
N ALA A 402 12.29 -27.07 6.65
CA ALA A 402 11.37 -27.51 5.61
C ALA A 402 11.67 -26.85 4.23
N LYS A 403 12.93 -26.96 3.80
CA LYS A 403 13.47 -26.40 2.57
C LYS A 403 13.74 -27.52 1.57
N TYR A 404 13.32 -27.27 0.34
CA TYR A 404 13.62 -28.09 -0.82
C TYR A 404 14.72 -27.43 -1.62
N PHE A 405 15.67 -28.22 -2.12
CA PHE A 405 16.80 -27.74 -2.88
C PHE A 405 16.79 -28.34 -4.28
N VAL A 406 17.07 -27.47 -5.25
CA VAL A 406 17.19 -27.80 -6.67
C VAL A 406 18.52 -27.23 -7.17
N MET A 407 19.16 -27.97 -8.07
CA MET A 407 20.39 -27.58 -8.72
C MET A 407 20.09 -27.34 -10.21
N ALA A 408 20.66 -26.30 -10.81
CA ALA A 408 20.60 -26.19 -12.27
C ALA A 408 21.64 -27.04 -12.95
N ASN A 409 21.47 -27.13 -14.26
CA ASN A 409 22.35 -27.83 -15.14
C ASN A 409 23.83 -27.43 -14.91
N PRO A 410 24.69 -28.39 -14.49
CA PRO A 410 26.09 -28.13 -14.18
C PRO A 410 26.92 -27.67 -15.38
N THR A 411 26.42 -27.88 -16.61
CA THR A 411 27.09 -27.44 -17.84
C THR A 411 27.00 -25.92 -18.05
N LYS A 412 26.13 -25.23 -17.31
CA LYS A 412 25.93 -23.78 -17.40
C LYS A 412 26.81 -23.05 -16.38
N GLN A 413 27.56 -22.05 -16.85
CA GLN A 413 28.37 -21.19 -15.97
C GLN A 413 27.52 -20.06 -15.41
N ARG A 414 27.10 -20.19 -14.16
CA ARG A 414 26.27 -19.19 -13.48
C ARG A 414 26.74 -18.95 -12.04
N LYS A 415 26.45 -17.75 -11.53
CA LYS A 415 26.90 -17.34 -10.20
C LYS A 415 26.12 -18.08 -9.12
N ARG A 416 24.84 -18.40 -9.33
CA ARG A 416 23.97 -18.98 -8.29
C ARG A 416 23.44 -20.38 -8.65
N PRO A 417 24.22 -21.46 -8.41
CA PRO A 417 23.88 -22.80 -8.88
C PRO A 417 22.81 -23.54 -8.07
N ILE A 418 22.33 -22.99 -6.95
CA ILE A 418 21.41 -23.66 -6.03
C ILE A 418 20.16 -22.81 -5.85
N LEU A 419 18.98 -23.42 -5.95
CA LEU A 419 17.69 -22.84 -5.61
C LEU A 419 17.20 -23.50 -4.33
N SER A 420 16.93 -22.72 -3.30
CA SER A 420 16.16 -23.17 -2.14
C SER A 420 14.71 -22.73 -2.31
N ILE A 421 13.79 -23.65 -2.03
CA ILE A 421 12.35 -23.46 -2.14
C ILE A 421 11.77 -23.69 -0.75
N THR A 422 11.09 -22.68 -0.20
CA THR A 422 10.42 -22.74 1.11
C THR A 422 8.95 -22.43 0.92
N CYS A 423 8.09 -23.17 1.62
CA CYS A 423 6.67 -22.88 1.72
C CYS A 423 6.29 -22.72 3.20
N TYR A 424 5.67 -21.61 3.55
CA TYR A 424 5.14 -21.35 4.90
C TYR A 424 3.92 -20.42 4.80
N ASP A 425 2.86 -20.67 5.58
CA ASP A 425 1.67 -19.83 5.70
C ASP A 425 1.06 -19.35 4.36
N GLY A 426 1.05 -20.21 3.33
CA GLY A 426 0.54 -19.87 2.00
C GLY A 426 1.46 -18.96 1.17
N PHE A 427 2.72 -18.79 1.58
CA PHE A 427 3.75 -18.09 0.81
C PHE A 427 4.78 -19.06 0.26
N PHE A 428 5.14 -18.86 -1.01
CA PHE A 428 6.25 -19.52 -1.68
C PHE A 428 7.42 -18.58 -1.74
N ARG A 429 8.61 -19.10 -1.44
CA ARG A 429 9.88 -18.37 -1.58
C ARG A 429 10.91 -19.24 -2.26
N LEU A 430 11.37 -18.76 -3.40
CA LEU A 430 12.43 -19.32 -4.23
C LEU A 430 13.65 -18.41 -4.08
N LYS A 431 14.78 -18.94 -3.60
CA LYS A 431 16.00 -18.16 -3.38
C LYS A 431 17.21 -18.83 -4.01
N SER A 432 17.88 -18.10 -4.90
CA SER A 432 19.09 -18.55 -5.59
C SER A 432 20.34 -18.18 -4.79
N TRP A 433 21.26 -19.13 -4.61
CA TRP A 433 22.44 -18.98 -3.76
C TRP A 433 23.75 -19.13 -4.54
N ASN A 434 24.73 -18.27 -4.23
CA ASN A 434 26.08 -18.34 -4.82
C ASN A 434 26.89 -19.52 -4.26
N LYS A 435 27.76 -20.09 -5.10
CA LYS A 435 28.86 -21.01 -4.74
C LYS A 435 29.84 -20.46 -3.70
N ASP A 436 29.89 -19.15 -3.48
CA ASP A 436 30.84 -18.57 -2.53
C ASP A 436 30.24 -18.36 -1.12
N ILE A 437 28.90 -18.44 -0.97
CA ILE A 437 28.19 -18.41 0.32
C ILE A 437 28.05 -19.85 0.89
N VAL A 438 28.94 -20.73 0.45
CA VAL A 438 28.81 -22.20 0.45
C VAL A 438 29.13 -22.89 1.77
N GLU A 439 29.60 -22.21 2.79
CA GLU A 439 29.79 -22.86 4.10
C GLU A 439 28.48 -23.43 4.67
N SER A 440 27.31 -22.91 4.28
CA SER A 440 26.02 -23.38 4.80
C SER A 440 25.34 -24.51 4.01
N TYR A 441 25.61 -24.68 2.70
CA TYR A 441 24.90 -25.64 1.83
C TYR A 441 25.79 -26.46 0.87
N ALA A 442 27.11 -26.49 1.10
CA ALA A 442 28.06 -27.28 0.29
C ALA A 442 27.64 -28.77 0.19
N SER A 443 27.14 -29.32 1.29
CA SER A 443 26.71 -30.71 1.40
C SER A 443 25.52 -30.99 0.48
N GLU A 444 24.47 -30.17 0.55
CA GLU A 444 23.27 -30.29 -0.27
C GLU A 444 23.60 -30.18 -1.77
N TYR A 445 24.49 -29.26 -2.14
CA TYR A 445 24.95 -29.13 -3.52
C TYR A 445 25.66 -30.39 -4.03
N LYS A 446 26.58 -30.95 -3.23
CA LYS A 446 27.28 -32.18 -3.59
C LYS A 446 26.31 -33.35 -3.75
N VAL A 447 25.33 -33.47 -2.87
CA VAL A 447 24.28 -34.49 -2.97
C VAL A 447 23.46 -34.30 -4.24
N LEU A 448 23.00 -33.09 -4.53
CA LEU A 448 22.26 -32.78 -5.76
C LEU A 448 23.07 -33.07 -7.02
N MET A 449 24.38 -32.83 -7.03
CA MET A 449 25.26 -33.21 -8.13
C MET A 449 25.23 -34.72 -8.39
N MET A 450 25.35 -35.54 -7.34
CA MET A 450 25.32 -37.00 -7.46
C MET A 450 23.95 -37.49 -7.94
N LEU A 451 22.85 -36.95 -7.38
CA LEU A 451 21.49 -37.32 -7.75
C LEU A 451 21.17 -36.95 -9.21
N ASN A 452 21.57 -35.77 -9.67
CA ASN A 452 21.40 -35.37 -11.07
C ASN A 452 22.25 -36.22 -12.01
N LYS A 453 23.50 -36.51 -11.66
CA LYS A 453 24.37 -37.41 -12.44
C LYS A 453 23.75 -38.81 -12.55
N LYS A 454 23.19 -39.34 -11.45
CA LYS A 454 22.48 -40.62 -11.45
C LYS A 454 21.31 -40.61 -12.44
N LYS A 455 20.42 -39.61 -12.34
CA LYS A 455 19.27 -39.47 -13.24
C LYS A 455 19.67 -39.33 -14.71
N GLU A 456 20.72 -38.57 -15.00
CA GLU A 456 21.26 -38.43 -16.37
C GLU A 456 21.75 -39.77 -16.92
N LEU A 457 22.50 -40.54 -16.11
CA LEU A 457 23.01 -41.85 -16.51
C LEU A 457 21.86 -42.87 -16.70
N GLU A 458 20.83 -42.83 -15.85
CA GLU A 458 19.62 -43.65 -16.00
C GLU A 458 18.90 -43.34 -17.32
N GLY A 459 18.70 -42.06 -17.65
CA GLY A 459 18.10 -41.65 -18.93
C GLY A 459 18.93 -42.07 -20.15
N LYS A 460 20.25 -41.86 -20.13
CA LYS A 460 21.16 -42.32 -21.21
C LYS A 460 21.13 -43.84 -21.36
N LEU A 461 21.00 -44.58 -20.26
CA LEU A 461 20.90 -46.04 -20.28
C LEU A 461 19.59 -46.49 -20.94
N GLU A 462 18.46 -45.86 -20.62
CA GLU A 462 17.17 -46.13 -21.28
C GLU A 462 17.21 -45.83 -22.78
N GLU A 463 17.79 -44.70 -23.19
CA GLU A 463 17.97 -44.36 -24.62
C GLU A 463 18.82 -45.39 -25.36
N ILE A 464 19.94 -45.80 -24.76
CA ILE A 464 20.82 -46.83 -25.34
C ILE A 464 20.14 -48.19 -25.41
N GLN A 465 19.30 -48.54 -24.44
CA GLN A 465 18.52 -49.78 -24.48
C GLN A 465 17.55 -49.78 -25.67
N LYS A 466 16.81 -48.68 -25.89
CA LYS A 466 15.93 -48.52 -27.07
C LYS A 466 16.70 -48.55 -28.39
N LEU A 467 17.92 -47.99 -28.44
CA LEU A 467 18.78 -48.05 -29.63
C LEU A 467 19.28 -49.48 -29.90
N LEU A 468 19.58 -50.26 -28.86
CA LEU A 468 20.02 -51.66 -29.03
C LEU A 468 18.89 -52.58 -29.51
N GLU A 469 17.64 -52.27 -29.18
CA GLU A 469 16.46 -52.97 -29.70
C GLU A 469 16.28 -52.75 -31.22
N THR A 470 16.74 -51.61 -31.74
CA THR A 470 16.54 -51.21 -33.15
C THR A 470 17.79 -51.37 -34.01
N SER A 471 18.98 -51.32 -33.44
CA SER A 471 20.26 -51.48 -34.15
C SER A 471 21.36 -52.01 -33.21
N PRO A 472 21.55 -53.34 -33.12
CA PRO A 472 22.57 -53.95 -32.27
C PRO A 472 23.99 -53.79 -32.86
N ASP A 473 24.58 -52.61 -32.65
CA ASP A 473 25.98 -52.30 -32.98
C ASP A 473 26.89 -52.53 -31.75
N GLN A 474 28.04 -53.18 -31.96
CA GLN A 474 29.08 -53.37 -30.92
C GLN A 474 29.53 -52.06 -30.27
N ASN A 475 29.53 -50.94 -31.00
CA ASN A 475 29.87 -49.62 -30.45
C ASN A 475 28.83 -49.15 -29.43
N VAL A 476 27.56 -49.45 -29.65
CA VAL A 476 26.46 -49.12 -28.74
C VAL A 476 26.55 -49.98 -27.48
N VAL A 477 26.91 -51.26 -27.60
CA VAL A 477 27.16 -52.16 -26.47
C VAL A 477 28.32 -51.67 -25.60
N LYS A 478 29.43 -51.21 -26.21
CA LYS A 478 30.56 -50.62 -25.47
C LYS A 478 30.13 -49.38 -24.68
N LYS A 479 29.37 -48.46 -25.30
CA LYS A 479 28.84 -47.27 -24.63
C LYS A 479 27.93 -47.63 -23.44
N LYS A 480 27.07 -48.65 -23.59
CA LYS A 480 26.23 -49.18 -22.51
C LYS A 480 27.06 -49.59 -21.29
N ASN A 481 28.12 -50.38 -21.50
CA ASN A 481 28.94 -50.89 -20.41
C ASN A 481 29.65 -49.78 -19.64
N VAL A 482 30.10 -48.72 -20.33
CA VAL A 482 30.69 -47.54 -19.68
C VAL A 482 29.66 -46.84 -18.79
N ILE A 483 28.45 -46.59 -19.29
CA ILE A 483 27.37 -45.94 -18.53
C ILE A 483 26.95 -46.79 -17.32
N VAL A 484 26.85 -48.11 -17.49
CA VAL A 484 26.51 -49.02 -16.38
C VAL A 484 27.57 -48.96 -15.28
N GLY A 485 28.86 -48.97 -15.63
CA GLY A 485 29.95 -48.84 -14.65
C GLY A 485 29.91 -47.52 -13.90
N GLU A 486 29.69 -46.40 -14.60
CA GLU A 486 29.52 -45.09 -13.94
C GLU A 486 28.29 -45.03 -13.04
N LEU A 487 27.16 -45.59 -13.49
CA LEU A 487 25.91 -45.61 -12.73
C LEU A 487 26.05 -46.44 -11.45
N GLN A 488 26.78 -47.56 -11.49
CA GLN A 488 27.09 -48.37 -10.32
C GLN A 488 27.88 -47.58 -9.27
N ASN A 489 28.93 -46.88 -9.69
CA ASN A 489 29.75 -46.05 -8.80
C ASN A 489 28.92 -44.95 -8.13
N VAL A 490 28.15 -44.18 -8.92
CA VAL A 490 27.30 -43.11 -8.39
C VAL A 490 26.20 -43.66 -7.48
N SER A 491 25.61 -44.81 -7.82
CA SER A 491 24.57 -45.44 -7.00
C SER A 491 25.11 -45.91 -5.65
N GLN A 492 26.35 -46.41 -5.61
CA GLN A 492 27.01 -46.79 -4.35
C GLN A 492 27.27 -45.56 -3.47
N GLU A 493 27.75 -44.46 -4.05
CA GLU A 493 27.92 -43.19 -3.34
C GLU A 493 26.58 -42.67 -2.79
N VAL A 494 25.52 -42.64 -3.60
CA VAL A 494 24.19 -42.20 -3.17
C VAL A 494 23.62 -43.07 -2.05
N SER A 495 23.82 -44.39 -2.12
CA SER A 495 23.34 -45.34 -1.10
C SER A 495 24.02 -45.10 0.26
N SER A 496 25.28 -44.64 0.27
CA SER A 496 25.99 -44.31 1.51
C SER A 496 25.45 -43.10 2.26
N LEU A 497 24.56 -42.32 1.63
CA LEU A 497 23.99 -41.08 2.20
C LEU A 497 22.70 -41.29 2.99
N ASN A 498 22.15 -42.52 3.02
CA ASN A 498 20.87 -42.86 3.65
C ASN A 498 19.72 -41.93 3.21
N LEU A 499 19.56 -41.79 1.89
CA LEU A 499 18.49 -41.00 1.29
C LEU A 499 17.31 -41.89 0.90
N VAL A 500 16.10 -41.41 1.16
CA VAL A 500 14.85 -42.04 0.73
C VAL A 500 14.11 -41.12 -0.23
N LEU A 501 13.66 -41.68 -1.35
CA LEU A 501 12.80 -41.01 -2.31
C LEU A 501 11.32 -41.21 -1.90
N ARG A 502 10.62 -40.13 -1.54
CA ARG A 502 9.17 -40.14 -1.26
C ARG A 502 8.52 -39.01 -2.04
N GLU A 503 7.40 -39.29 -2.71
CA GLU A 503 6.64 -38.27 -3.47
C GLU A 503 7.50 -37.48 -4.47
N GLY A 504 8.47 -38.15 -5.11
CA GLY A 504 9.41 -37.52 -6.05
C GLY A 504 10.53 -36.67 -5.41
N VAL A 505 10.62 -36.62 -4.08
CA VAL A 505 11.63 -35.84 -3.35
C VAL A 505 12.57 -36.74 -2.56
N TYR A 506 13.88 -36.52 -2.70
CA TYR A 506 14.90 -37.17 -1.87
C TYR A 506 14.93 -36.52 -0.49
N SER A 507 14.92 -37.30 0.57
CA SER A 507 15.01 -36.84 1.95
C SER A 507 15.98 -37.73 2.72
N TYR A 508 16.64 -37.16 3.73
CA TYR A 508 17.46 -37.94 4.63
C TYR A 508 16.57 -38.73 5.59
N GLU A 509 16.90 -40.01 5.80
CA GLU A 509 16.39 -40.78 6.94
C GLU A 509 16.96 -40.27 8.28
#